data_AF-A0A2T4CTZ0-F1
#
_entry.id   AF-A0A2T4CTZ0-F1
#
_cell.length_a   1.000
_cell.length_b   1.000
_cell.length_c   1.000
_cell.angle_alpha   90.00
_cell.angle_beta   90.00
_cell.angle_gamma   90.00
#
_symmetry.space_group_name_H-M   'P 1'
#
loop_
_entity.id
_entity.type
_entity.pdbx_description
1 polymer ?
#
loop_
_entity_poly.entity_id
_entity_poly.type
_entity_poly.pdbx_seq_one_letter_code
_entity_poly.pdbx_strand_id
1 'polypeptide(L)'
;MRKFLLPLLISLVTFNAQAADEAEACLTPDTDYLAMGFNAFDQTQQQGWREVADREGCELAAADLIRTYYTEHSDLSEGRLGVLRWHEGQMRAEAAQYEQAVALFNQTYKDPENDSFGWNYYVTATIAFIEKDKEKLMEAREQLAAVEKPSSLNMTDADGNPVEMRWPPNLHIVDNYVACFGKTYLEAYSTQCE
;
A
#
# COMPACT_ATOMS: atom_id res chain seq x y z
N MET A 1 12.20 -66.67 7.93
CA MET A 1 12.00 -65.36 7.26
C MET A 1 11.34 -64.41 8.25
N ARG A 2 12.11 -63.52 8.89
CA ARG A 2 11.59 -62.52 9.84
C ARG A 2 11.14 -61.29 9.04
N LYS A 3 9.83 -61.01 9.03
CA LYS A 3 9.26 -59.81 8.43
C LYS A 3 9.54 -58.62 9.35
N PHE A 4 10.35 -57.67 8.89
CA PHE A 4 10.50 -56.36 9.52
C PHE A 4 9.29 -55.51 9.10
N LEU A 5 8.48 -55.09 10.08
CA LEU A 5 7.47 -54.06 9.92
C LEU A 5 8.17 -52.70 10.06
N LEU A 6 8.20 -51.93 8.98
CA LEU A 6 8.67 -50.54 8.97
C LEU A 6 7.52 -49.64 9.45
N PRO A 7 7.71 -48.77 10.46
CA PRO A 7 6.68 -47.82 10.86
C PRO A 7 6.62 -46.68 9.84
N LEU A 8 5.43 -46.47 9.27
CA LEU A 8 5.11 -45.31 8.45
C LEU A 8 4.91 -44.11 9.39
N LEU A 9 5.87 -43.20 9.44
CA LEU A 9 5.73 -41.90 10.12
C LEU A 9 4.83 -41.02 9.25
N ILE A 10 3.57 -40.87 9.67
CA ILE A 10 2.64 -39.87 9.13
C ILE A 10 2.95 -38.56 9.85
N SER A 11 3.68 -37.66 9.19
CA SER A 11 3.78 -36.27 9.65
C SER A 11 2.42 -35.60 9.45
N LEU A 12 1.70 -35.33 10.54
CA LEU A 12 0.56 -34.41 10.51
C LEU A 12 1.08 -33.02 10.20
N VAL A 13 0.73 -32.51 9.02
CA VAL A 13 0.85 -31.08 8.70
C VAL A 13 -0.28 -30.38 9.45
N THR A 14 0.01 -29.77 10.59
CA THR A 14 -0.93 -28.86 11.26
C THR A 14 -1.03 -27.60 10.42
N PHE A 15 -2.17 -27.40 9.75
CA PHE A 15 -2.55 -26.10 9.20
C PHE A 15 -2.66 -25.10 10.37
N ASN A 16 -1.91 -24.01 10.31
CA ASN A 16 -1.91 -22.97 11.35
C ASN A 16 -3.26 -22.22 11.35
N ALA A 17 -4.16 -22.62 12.26
CA ALA A 17 -5.37 -21.85 12.59
C ALA A 17 -5.03 -20.48 13.23
N GLN A 18 -3.81 -20.32 13.74
CA GLN A 18 -3.30 -19.13 14.41
C GLN A 18 -3.37 -17.85 13.56
N ALA A 19 -3.02 -17.94 12.27
CA ALA A 19 -2.91 -16.75 11.41
C ALA A 19 -4.28 -16.16 11.00
N ALA A 20 -5.31 -17.01 10.91
CA ALA A 20 -6.67 -16.56 10.63
C ALA A 20 -7.29 -15.86 11.87
N ASP A 21 -7.01 -16.40 13.05
CA ASP A 21 -7.47 -15.86 14.34
C ASP A 21 -6.86 -14.47 14.63
N GLU A 22 -5.60 -14.26 14.24
CA GLU A 22 -4.90 -12.96 14.37
C GLU A 22 -5.45 -11.89 13.42
N ALA A 23 -5.83 -12.26 12.19
CA ALA A 23 -6.47 -11.33 11.25
C ALA A 23 -7.89 -10.95 11.70
N GLU A 24 -8.66 -11.91 12.24
CA GLU A 24 -10.02 -11.66 12.73
C GLU A 24 -10.03 -10.75 13.97
N ALA A 25 -9.01 -10.86 14.85
CA ALA A 25 -8.83 -9.96 15.99
C ALA A 25 -8.60 -8.49 15.58
N CYS A 26 -8.11 -8.23 14.37
CA CYS A 26 -7.90 -6.90 13.84
C CYS A 26 -9.17 -6.24 13.30
N LEU A 27 -10.23 -7.00 13.01
CA LEU A 27 -11.47 -6.47 12.46
C LEU A 27 -12.42 -5.97 13.58
N THR A 28 -13.21 -4.95 13.29
CA THR A 28 -14.29 -4.53 14.20
C THR A 28 -15.42 -5.56 14.17
N PRO A 29 -15.84 -6.13 15.31
CA PRO A 29 -16.97 -7.04 15.36
C PRO A 29 -18.25 -6.40 14.81
N ASP A 30 -19.07 -7.20 14.14
CA ASP A 30 -20.35 -6.78 13.53
C ASP A 30 -20.25 -5.74 12.39
N THR A 31 -19.04 -5.38 11.94
CA THR A 31 -18.83 -4.50 10.79
C THR A 31 -18.75 -5.29 9.48
N ASP A 32 -19.66 -5.00 8.55
CA ASP A 32 -19.62 -5.52 7.19
C ASP A 32 -18.83 -4.57 6.26
N TYR A 33 -17.51 -4.71 6.29
CA TYR A 33 -16.61 -3.91 5.45
C TYR A 33 -16.84 -4.13 3.95
N LEU A 34 -17.21 -5.35 3.55
CA LEU A 34 -17.40 -5.70 2.15
C LEU A 34 -18.73 -5.15 1.60
N ALA A 35 -19.70 -4.84 2.45
CA ALA A 35 -20.91 -4.13 2.01
C ALA A 35 -20.70 -2.61 1.83
N MET A 36 -19.55 -2.05 2.21
CA MET A 36 -19.30 -0.61 2.12
C MET A 36 -19.14 -0.14 0.67
N GLY A 37 -19.67 1.03 0.35
CA GLY A 37 -19.34 1.71 -0.90
C GLY A 37 -17.89 2.20 -0.91
N PHE A 38 -17.29 2.29 -2.10
CA PHE A 38 -15.87 2.62 -2.30
C PHE A 38 -15.36 3.79 -1.44
N ASN A 39 -16.09 4.91 -1.39
CA ASN A 39 -15.64 6.08 -0.62
C ASN A 39 -15.59 5.82 0.90
N ALA A 40 -16.56 5.08 1.44
CA ALA A 40 -16.57 4.71 2.86
C ALA A 40 -15.47 3.68 3.17
N PHE A 41 -15.24 2.75 2.24
CA PHE A 41 -14.21 1.73 2.40
C PHE A 41 -12.79 2.29 2.32
N ASP A 42 -12.50 3.19 1.36
CA ASP A 42 -11.13 3.53 0.96
C ASP A 42 -10.72 4.99 1.19
N GLN A 43 -11.66 5.94 1.05
CA GLN A 43 -11.35 7.37 1.00
C GLN A 43 -11.61 8.08 2.33
N THR A 44 -12.42 7.49 3.21
CA THR A 44 -12.85 8.13 4.45
C THR A 44 -11.91 7.77 5.59
N GLN A 45 -11.37 8.78 6.27
CA GLN A 45 -10.50 8.56 7.42
C GLN A 45 -11.26 7.89 8.57
N GLN A 46 -10.56 7.03 9.31
CA GLN A 46 -11.12 6.29 10.46
C GLN A 46 -12.33 5.41 10.10
N GLN A 47 -12.46 5.00 8.83
CA GLN A 47 -13.48 4.09 8.35
C GLN A 47 -12.87 3.06 7.39
N GLY A 48 -13.62 2.01 7.08
CA GLY A 48 -13.23 1.01 6.11
C GLY A 48 -11.93 0.31 6.47
N TRP A 49 -11.01 0.16 5.52
CA TRP A 49 -9.73 -0.48 5.82
C TRP A 49 -8.81 0.38 6.69
N ARG A 50 -9.00 1.71 6.72
CA ARG A 50 -8.12 2.63 7.47
C ARG A 50 -8.26 2.45 8.97
N GLU A 51 -9.47 2.23 9.48
CA GLU A 51 -9.67 1.94 10.91
C GLU A 51 -9.02 0.62 11.37
N VAL A 52 -8.79 -0.32 10.43
CA VAL A 52 -8.06 -1.56 10.69
C VAL A 52 -6.56 -1.28 10.68
N ALA A 53 -6.07 -0.55 9.67
CA ALA A 53 -4.66 -0.18 9.54
C ALA A 53 -4.13 0.69 10.71
N ASP A 54 -4.99 1.52 11.30
CA ASP A 54 -4.62 2.39 12.43
C ASP A 54 -4.34 1.61 13.73
N ARG A 55 -4.60 0.29 13.77
CA ARG A 55 -4.33 -0.58 14.92
C ARG A 55 -2.93 -1.17 14.80
N GLU A 56 -2.16 -1.06 15.88
CA GLU A 56 -0.80 -1.61 15.94
C GLU A 56 -0.78 -3.10 15.58
N GLY A 57 0.00 -3.46 14.56
CA GLY A 57 0.16 -4.85 14.11
C GLY A 57 -0.94 -5.37 13.18
N CYS A 58 -1.87 -4.52 12.75
CA CYS A 58 -2.98 -4.89 11.87
C CYS A 58 -2.79 -4.51 10.39
N GLU A 59 -1.58 -4.10 10.00
CA GLU A 59 -1.26 -3.71 8.61
C GLU A 59 -1.53 -4.87 7.64
N LEU A 60 -1.17 -6.10 8.03
CA LEU A 60 -1.42 -7.28 7.20
C LEU A 60 -2.92 -7.57 7.03
N ALA A 61 -3.70 -7.45 8.10
CA ALA A 61 -5.15 -7.65 8.07
C ALA A 61 -5.83 -6.58 7.21
N ALA A 62 -5.38 -5.32 7.29
CA ALA A 62 -5.85 -4.24 6.43
C ALA A 62 -5.54 -4.52 4.95
N ALA A 63 -4.33 -5.00 4.64
CA ALA A 63 -3.96 -5.37 3.28
C ALA A 63 -4.84 -6.51 2.73
N ASP A 64 -5.10 -7.56 3.53
CA ASP A 64 -6.00 -8.66 3.15
C ASP A 64 -7.45 -8.19 2.96
N LEU A 65 -7.90 -7.25 3.78
CA LEU A 65 -9.21 -6.64 3.66
C LEU A 65 -9.36 -5.85 2.36
N ILE A 66 -8.36 -5.01 2.00
CA ILE A 66 -8.34 -4.26 0.74
C ILE A 66 -8.41 -5.21 -0.46
N ARG A 67 -7.59 -6.27 -0.42
CA ARG A 67 -7.57 -7.31 -1.44
C ARG A 67 -8.94 -7.94 -1.63
N THR A 68 -9.52 -8.43 -0.53
CA THR A 68 -10.84 -9.07 -0.53
C THR A 68 -11.90 -8.12 -1.09
N TYR A 69 -11.86 -6.85 -0.71
CA TYR A 69 -12.80 -5.85 -1.19
C TYR A 69 -12.80 -5.74 -2.72
N TYR A 70 -11.64 -5.50 -3.34
CA TYR A 70 -11.61 -5.34 -4.80
C TYR A 70 -11.80 -6.66 -5.57
N THR A 71 -11.59 -7.83 -4.95
CA THR A 71 -11.89 -9.11 -5.59
C THR A 71 -13.38 -9.44 -5.61
N GLU A 72 -14.14 -8.97 -4.61
CA GLU A 72 -15.59 -9.17 -4.52
C GLU A 72 -16.40 -8.09 -5.26
N HIS A 73 -15.79 -6.93 -5.57
CA HIS A 73 -16.42 -5.82 -6.31
C HIS A 73 -15.96 -5.75 -7.75
N SER A 74 -16.62 -6.51 -8.64
CA SER A 74 -16.27 -6.57 -10.06
C SER A 74 -16.63 -5.30 -10.87
N ASP A 75 -17.34 -4.34 -10.28
CA ASP A 75 -17.82 -3.10 -10.92
C ASP A 75 -16.88 -1.90 -10.72
N LEU A 76 -15.74 -2.09 -10.04
CA LEU A 76 -14.74 -1.05 -9.86
C LEU A 76 -14.12 -0.61 -11.20
N SER A 77 -13.94 0.70 -11.37
CA SER A 77 -13.15 1.22 -12.50
C SER A 77 -11.66 0.94 -12.30
N GLU A 78 -10.89 0.89 -13.39
CA GLU A 78 -9.44 0.71 -13.34
C GLU A 78 -8.74 1.76 -12.45
N GLY A 79 -9.24 3.00 -12.43
CA GLY A 79 -8.71 4.04 -11.55
C GLY A 79 -8.90 3.70 -10.07
N ARG A 80 -10.08 3.20 -9.67
CA ARG A 80 -10.35 2.77 -8.29
C ARG A 80 -9.53 1.53 -7.92
N LEU A 81 -9.40 0.60 -8.85
CA LEU A 81 -8.60 -0.61 -8.67
C LEU A 81 -7.11 -0.27 -8.50
N GLY A 82 -6.60 0.70 -9.27
CA GLY A 82 -5.24 1.22 -9.11
C GLY A 82 -5.00 1.85 -7.73
N VAL A 83 -5.97 2.62 -7.21
CA VAL A 83 -5.90 3.19 -5.85
C VAL A 83 -5.88 2.09 -4.78
N LEU A 84 -6.76 1.08 -4.89
CA LEU A 84 -6.81 -0.02 -3.93
C LEU A 84 -5.53 -0.87 -3.96
N ARG A 85 -4.99 -1.17 -5.15
CA ARG A 85 -3.70 -1.86 -5.29
C ARG A 85 -2.55 -1.05 -4.68
N TRP A 86 -2.57 0.27 -4.84
CA TRP A 86 -1.58 1.13 -4.20
C TRP A 86 -1.65 1.02 -2.67
N HIS A 87 -2.85 1.18 -2.10
CA HIS A 87 -3.05 1.08 -0.65
C HIS A 87 -2.72 -0.31 -0.10
N GLU A 88 -3.12 -1.39 -0.78
CA GLU A 88 -2.68 -2.74 -0.41
C GLU A 88 -1.15 -2.81 -0.41
N GLY A 89 -0.49 -2.31 -1.46
CA GLY A 89 0.97 -2.28 -1.56
C GLY A 89 1.64 -1.59 -0.37
N GLN A 90 1.09 -0.46 0.09
CA GLN A 90 1.61 0.24 1.27
C GLN A 90 1.48 -0.61 2.54
N MET A 91 0.31 -1.18 2.78
CA MET A 91 0.08 -2.05 3.95
C MET A 91 0.97 -3.31 3.93
N ARG A 92 1.17 -3.89 2.75
CA ARG A 92 2.12 -5.00 2.56
C ARG A 92 3.55 -4.57 2.84
N ALA A 93 3.96 -3.38 2.41
CA ALA A 93 5.30 -2.85 2.66
C ALA A 93 5.53 -2.55 4.15
N GLU A 94 4.53 -2.00 4.85
CA GLU A 94 4.57 -1.78 6.30
C GLU A 94 4.71 -3.11 7.07
N ALA A 95 4.00 -4.16 6.63
CA ALA A 95 4.14 -5.53 7.13
C ALA A 95 5.39 -6.28 6.60
N ALA A 96 6.33 -5.58 5.97
CA ALA A 96 7.57 -6.12 5.38
C ALA A 96 7.39 -7.21 4.29
N GLN A 97 6.19 -7.33 3.70
CA GLN A 97 5.89 -8.18 2.54
C GLN A 97 6.31 -7.50 1.23
N TYR A 98 7.62 -7.23 1.11
CA TYR A 98 8.17 -6.36 0.07
C TYR A 98 8.00 -6.89 -1.36
N GLU A 99 8.12 -8.20 -1.58
CA GLU A 99 7.92 -8.79 -2.92
C GLU A 99 6.49 -8.57 -3.41
N GLN A 100 5.51 -8.81 -2.53
CA GLN A 100 4.09 -8.58 -2.80
C GLN A 100 3.79 -7.10 -3.00
N ALA A 101 4.35 -6.24 -2.15
CA ALA A 101 4.20 -4.79 -2.27
C ALA A 101 4.72 -4.27 -3.61
N VAL A 102 5.93 -4.67 -4.03
CA VAL A 102 6.51 -4.28 -5.32
C VAL A 102 5.67 -4.78 -6.50
N ALA A 103 5.16 -6.00 -6.45
CA ALA A 103 4.27 -6.52 -7.48
C ALA A 103 2.96 -5.70 -7.60
N LEU A 104 2.44 -5.21 -6.48
CA LEU A 104 1.26 -4.33 -6.45
C LEU A 104 1.60 -2.94 -6.99
N PHE A 105 2.67 -2.30 -6.52
CA PHE A 105 3.09 -0.97 -6.97
C PHE A 105 3.36 -0.92 -8.48
N ASN A 106 3.97 -1.96 -9.06
CA ASN A 106 4.16 -2.07 -10.50
C ASN A 106 2.85 -2.04 -11.30
N GLN A 107 1.72 -2.45 -10.73
CA GLN A 107 0.41 -2.39 -11.38
C GLN A 107 -0.24 -1.00 -11.31
N THR A 108 0.39 -0.04 -10.63
CA THR A 108 -0.17 1.30 -10.41
C THR A 108 0.45 2.36 -11.30
N TYR A 109 1.45 2.02 -12.13
CA TYR A 109 1.98 2.94 -13.12
C TYR A 109 0.86 3.42 -14.06
N LYS A 110 0.88 4.71 -14.35
CA LYS A 110 -0.01 5.36 -15.32
C LYS A 110 0.67 5.43 -16.67
N ASP A 111 -0.15 5.61 -17.71
CA ASP A 111 0.35 6.07 -19.00
C ASP A 111 1.13 7.39 -18.80
N PRO A 112 2.40 7.48 -19.25
CA PRO A 112 3.20 8.70 -19.14
C PRO A 112 2.53 9.94 -19.73
N GLU A 113 1.68 9.80 -20.76
CA GLU A 113 0.94 10.92 -21.34
C GLU A 113 -0.12 11.48 -20.38
N ASN A 114 -0.57 10.68 -19.40
CA ASN A 114 -1.58 11.04 -18.41
C ASN A 114 -1.00 11.25 -17.00
N ASP A 115 0.33 11.32 -16.86
CA ASP A 115 1.01 11.46 -15.56
C ASP A 115 1.53 12.88 -15.27
N SER A 116 0.64 13.88 -15.36
CA SER A 116 1.00 15.29 -15.15
C SER A 116 1.38 15.66 -13.71
N PHE A 117 1.21 14.75 -12.76
CA PHE A 117 1.51 14.96 -11.33
C PHE A 117 2.75 14.19 -10.86
N GLY A 118 3.45 13.47 -11.75
CA GLY A 118 4.67 12.73 -11.40
C GLY A 118 4.42 11.45 -10.58
N TRP A 119 3.24 10.86 -10.69
CA TRP A 119 2.87 9.63 -9.99
C TRP A 119 3.88 8.50 -10.27
N ASN A 120 4.29 8.30 -11.51
CA ASN A 120 5.21 7.23 -11.90
C ASN A 120 6.59 7.40 -11.24
N TYR A 121 7.06 8.63 -11.03
CA TYR A 121 8.30 8.87 -10.30
C TYR A 121 8.15 8.55 -8.81
N TYR A 122 6.98 8.83 -8.22
CA TYR A 122 6.70 8.40 -6.85
C TYR A 122 6.61 6.88 -6.70
N VAL A 123 5.97 6.18 -7.64
CA VAL A 123 5.94 4.70 -7.69
C VAL A 123 7.37 4.15 -7.79
N THR A 124 8.18 4.70 -8.69
CA THR A 124 9.58 4.29 -8.91
C THR A 124 10.41 4.48 -7.64
N ALA A 125 10.31 5.65 -7.00
CA ALA A 125 11.03 5.95 -5.76
C ALA A 125 10.62 5.00 -4.62
N THR A 126 9.33 4.69 -4.49
CA THR A 126 8.80 3.77 -3.48
C THR A 126 9.36 2.36 -3.66
N ILE A 127 9.35 1.84 -4.89
CA ILE A 127 9.93 0.53 -5.22
C ILE A 127 11.43 0.54 -4.95
N ALA A 128 12.16 1.56 -5.41
CA ALA A 128 13.60 1.66 -5.22
C ALA A 128 14.00 1.71 -3.74
N PHE A 129 13.24 2.41 -2.90
CA PHE A 129 13.45 2.40 -1.45
C PHE A 129 13.31 1.00 -0.86
N ILE A 130 12.23 0.29 -1.19
CA ILE A 130 11.95 -1.07 -0.72
C ILE A 130 13.03 -2.06 -1.19
N GLU A 131 13.45 -1.96 -2.45
CA GLU A 131 14.50 -2.79 -3.05
C GLU A 131 15.91 -2.39 -2.58
N LYS A 132 16.03 -1.32 -1.78
CA LYS A 132 17.29 -0.75 -1.30
C LYS A 132 18.22 -0.32 -2.45
N ASP A 133 17.63 0.16 -3.54
CA ASP A 133 18.33 0.75 -4.68
C ASP A 133 18.45 2.27 -4.48
N LYS A 134 19.57 2.69 -3.88
CA LYS A 134 19.81 4.11 -3.58
C LYS A 134 19.92 4.96 -4.84
N GLU A 135 20.54 4.44 -5.89
CA GLU A 135 20.79 5.19 -7.11
C GLU A 135 19.47 5.51 -7.82
N LYS A 136 18.63 4.48 -7.99
CA LYS A 136 17.30 4.62 -8.59
C LYS A 136 16.36 5.48 -7.74
N LEU A 137 16.45 5.40 -6.41
CA LEU A 137 15.69 6.26 -5.50
C LEU A 137 16.06 7.74 -5.71
N MET A 138 17.35 8.04 -5.78
CA MET A 138 17.84 9.40 -6.00
C MET A 138 17.43 9.92 -7.39
N GLU A 139 17.55 9.10 -8.44
CA GLU A 139 17.12 9.46 -9.78
C GLU A 139 15.62 9.80 -9.83
N ALA A 140 14.78 8.91 -9.28
CA ALA A 140 13.34 9.10 -9.25
C ALA A 140 12.93 10.33 -8.43
N ARG A 141 13.66 10.63 -7.35
CA ARG A 141 13.47 11.86 -6.57
C ARG A 141 13.73 13.10 -7.43
N GLU A 142 14.86 13.17 -8.13
CA GLU A 142 15.21 14.33 -8.95
C GLU A 142 14.21 14.51 -10.11
N GLN A 143 13.78 13.40 -10.72
CA GLN A 143 12.73 13.42 -11.74
C GLN A 143 11.40 13.93 -11.19
N LEU A 144 10.98 13.46 -10.01
CA LEU A 144 9.78 13.96 -9.35
C LEU A 144 9.90 15.46 -9.06
N ALA A 145 11.01 15.89 -8.46
CA ALA A 145 11.25 17.29 -8.11
C ALA A 145 11.23 18.26 -9.31
N ALA A 146 11.57 17.75 -10.50
CA ALA A 146 11.55 18.51 -11.74
C ALA A 146 10.15 18.63 -12.39
N VAL A 147 9.13 17.95 -11.87
CA VAL A 147 7.77 18.02 -12.41
C VAL A 147 7.23 19.44 -12.21
N GLU A 148 6.87 20.12 -13.30
CA GLU A 148 6.32 21.48 -13.27
C GLU A 148 4.84 21.48 -12.93
N LYS A 149 4.39 22.46 -12.13
CA LYS A 149 2.97 22.63 -11.82
C LYS A 149 2.23 23.08 -13.08
N PRO A 150 1.21 22.34 -13.56
CA PRO A 150 0.43 22.76 -14.71
C PRO A 150 -0.20 24.13 -14.44
N SER A 151 0.00 25.08 -15.36
CA SER A 151 -0.52 26.44 -15.22
C SER A 151 -2.05 26.51 -15.20
N SER A 152 -2.72 25.50 -15.77
CA SER A 152 -4.18 25.33 -15.76
C SER A 152 -4.72 24.71 -14.46
N LEU A 153 -3.86 24.23 -13.56
CA LEU A 153 -4.30 23.57 -12.33
C LEU A 153 -4.82 24.60 -11.33
N ASN A 154 -6.14 24.65 -11.18
CA ASN A 154 -6.84 25.38 -10.13
C ASN A 154 -7.65 24.38 -9.29
N MET A 155 -7.14 24.05 -8.12
CA MET A 155 -7.82 23.15 -7.18
C MET A 155 -8.69 23.97 -6.24
N THR A 156 -9.92 23.53 -6.04
CA THR A 156 -10.85 24.17 -5.11
C THR A 156 -11.47 23.13 -4.19
N ASP A 157 -11.84 23.54 -2.98
CA ASP A 157 -12.62 22.72 -2.05
C ASP A 157 -14.10 22.65 -2.48
N ALA A 158 -14.94 21.99 -1.66
CA ALA A 158 -16.37 21.86 -1.92
C ALA A 158 -17.12 23.21 -1.95
N ASP A 159 -16.59 24.24 -1.30
CA ASP A 159 -17.14 25.59 -1.24
C ASP A 159 -16.58 26.51 -2.34
N GLY A 160 -15.66 25.99 -3.18
CA GLY A 160 -15.03 26.73 -4.27
C GLY A 160 -13.82 27.57 -3.86
N ASN A 161 -13.32 27.43 -2.62
CA ASN A 161 -12.12 28.15 -2.19
C ASN A 161 -10.87 27.48 -2.79
N PRO A 162 -9.87 28.27 -3.24
CA PRO A 162 -8.61 27.71 -3.71
C PRO A 162 -7.92 26.86 -2.64
N VAL A 163 -7.51 25.66 -3.03
CA VAL A 163 -6.73 24.75 -2.19
C VAL A 163 -5.28 24.80 -2.62
N GLU A 164 -4.39 25.14 -1.69
CA GLU A 164 -2.96 25.06 -1.91
C GLU A 164 -2.47 23.63 -1.66
N MET A 165 -1.82 23.05 -2.67
CA MET A 165 -1.17 21.75 -2.60
C MET A 165 0.34 21.95 -2.72
N ARG A 166 1.11 21.35 -1.81
CA ARG A 166 2.57 21.28 -1.94
C ARG A 166 2.91 20.58 -3.25
N TRP A 167 3.71 21.26 -4.08
CA TRP A 167 4.09 20.76 -5.39
C TRP A 167 5.57 20.33 -5.43
N PRO A 168 5.88 19.23 -6.14
CA PRO A 168 4.99 18.18 -6.63
C PRO A 168 4.38 17.36 -5.48
N PRO A 169 3.23 16.67 -5.70
CA PRO A 169 2.69 15.76 -4.71
C PRO A 169 3.71 14.69 -4.33
N ASN A 170 3.66 14.22 -3.07
CA ASN A 170 4.49 13.12 -2.55
C ASN A 170 6.01 13.34 -2.54
N LEU A 171 6.54 14.46 -3.06
CA LEU A 171 7.99 14.72 -3.03
C LEU A 171 8.55 14.66 -1.60
N HIS A 172 7.80 15.21 -0.64
CA HIS A 172 8.16 15.16 0.78
C HIS A 172 8.26 13.73 1.36
N ILE A 173 7.49 12.78 0.83
CA ILE A 173 7.57 11.37 1.21
C ILE A 173 8.84 10.76 0.63
N VAL A 174 9.16 11.07 -0.63
CA VAL A 174 10.40 10.62 -1.26
C VAL A 174 11.64 11.22 -0.59
N ASP A 175 11.56 12.48 -0.16
CA ASP A 175 12.61 13.11 0.67
C ASP A 175 12.84 12.31 1.95
N ASN A 176 11.77 11.85 2.62
CA ASN A 176 11.88 10.99 3.80
C ASN A 176 12.50 9.62 3.45
N TYR A 177 12.15 9.01 2.33
CA TYR A 177 12.81 7.76 1.89
C TYR A 177 14.32 7.92 1.71
N VAL A 178 14.77 9.06 1.18
CA VAL A 178 16.19 9.37 1.05
C VAL A 178 16.84 9.59 2.42
N ALA A 179 16.21 10.36 3.30
CA ALA A 179 16.73 10.61 4.64
C ALA A 179 16.78 9.34 5.50
N CYS A 180 15.76 8.49 5.40
CA CYS A 180 15.61 7.23 6.11
C CYS A 180 16.22 6.03 5.37
N PHE A 181 17.10 6.24 4.40
CA PHE A 181 17.57 5.14 3.56
C PHE A 181 18.19 4.00 4.38
N GLY A 182 17.70 2.78 4.16
CA GLY A 182 18.10 1.57 4.91
C GLY A 182 17.22 1.22 6.10
N LYS A 183 16.28 2.10 6.48
CA LYS A 183 15.20 1.79 7.44
C LYS A 183 14.11 0.92 6.81
N THR A 184 13.19 0.43 7.64
CA THR A 184 11.97 -0.23 7.15
C THR A 184 11.06 0.76 6.43
N TYR A 185 10.18 0.26 5.57
CA TYR A 185 9.15 1.09 4.93
C TYR A 185 8.29 1.84 5.95
N LEU A 186 7.82 1.13 6.98
CA LEU A 186 7.02 1.71 8.06
C LEU A 186 7.75 2.88 8.74
N GLU A 187 9.02 2.71 9.13
CA GLU A 187 9.81 3.80 9.74
C GLU A 187 9.94 5.01 8.81
N ALA A 188 10.25 4.79 7.53
CA ALA A 188 10.48 5.88 6.58
C ALA A 188 9.19 6.60 6.14
N TYR A 189 8.05 5.90 6.16
CA TYR A 189 6.76 6.46 5.79
C TYR A 189 6.08 7.20 6.95
N SER A 190 6.23 6.69 8.18
CA SER A 190 5.59 7.24 9.39
C SER A 190 6.38 8.33 10.10
N THR A 191 7.72 8.34 9.96
CA THR A 191 8.61 9.20 10.73
C THR A 191 9.49 10.03 9.79
N GLN A 192 9.81 11.27 10.19
CA GLN A 192 10.87 12.05 9.54
C GLN A 192 12.21 11.66 10.15
N CYS A 193 13.11 11.08 9.36
CA CYS A 193 14.51 10.90 9.78
C CYS A 193 15.27 12.23 9.62
N GLU A 194 16.07 12.57 10.63
CA GLU A 194 16.99 13.72 10.63
C GLU A 194 18.38 13.35 10.10
#